data_AF-A0A849PTX5-F1
#
_entry.id   AF-A0A849PTX5-F1
#
_cell.length_a   1.000
_cell.length_b   1.000
_cell.length_c   1.000
_cell.angle_alpha   90.00
_cell.angle_beta   90.00
_cell.angle_gamma   90.00
#
_symmetry.space_group_name_H-M   'P 1'
#
loop_
_entity.id
_entity.type
_entity.pdbx_description
1 polymer ?
#
loop_
_entity_poly.entity_id
_entity_poly.type
_entity_poly.pdbx_seq_one_letter_code
_entity_poly.pdbx_strand_id
1 'polypeptide(L)'
;MILHFIFVVKEEDREKRKPEFDYIQQMGQFFKLWIKEKFGKDFEIQCDELITKPRSLFQKLDTPALIRDHEQRGKEIYHFYLCHFRPIWTDCTCEGYHSENFGMVWWQSPQDPHDTLFMAEKNCTTVSHEIVHELLRQKNHKKFVDNVHDVWTKHLFSDLYFEQYGEDFKKTDGKPMFLTMDTSDLPI
;
A
#
# COMPACT_ATOMS: atom_id res chain seq x y z
N MET A 1 14.24 7.20 -6.65
CA MET A 1 14.18 6.08 -5.69
C MET A 1 13.30 5.00 -6.30
N ILE A 2 13.47 3.72 -5.95
CA ILE A 2 12.59 2.66 -6.45
C ILE A 2 11.52 2.39 -5.39
N LEU A 3 10.25 2.34 -5.81
CA LEU A 3 9.13 1.81 -5.04
C LEU A 3 8.74 0.50 -5.70
N HIS A 4 8.95 -0.59 -4.97
CA HIS A 4 8.74 -1.95 -5.45
C HIS A 4 7.55 -2.57 -4.73
N PHE A 5 6.42 -2.68 -5.43
CA PHE A 5 5.24 -3.39 -4.93
C PHE A 5 5.42 -4.90 -5.10
N ILE A 6 5.31 -5.63 -4.00
CA ILE A 6 5.51 -7.08 -3.93
C ILE A 6 4.18 -7.72 -3.58
N PHE A 7 3.53 -8.37 -4.55
CA PHE A 7 2.27 -9.07 -4.33
C PHE A 7 2.52 -10.44 -3.72
N VAL A 8 2.18 -10.61 -2.44
CA VAL A 8 2.39 -11.87 -1.73
C VAL A 8 1.18 -12.76 -1.97
N VAL A 9 1.40 -13.85 -2.73
CA VAL A 9 0.33 -14.70 -3.23
C VAL A 9 0.65 -16.17 -2.97
N LYS A 10 -0.36 -16.94 -2.58
CA LYS A 10 -0.22 -18.38 -2.44
C LYS A 10 -0.14 -19.04 -3.81
N GLU A 11 0.71 -20.05 -3.95
CA GLU A 11 0.90 -20.79 -5.20
C GLU A 11 -0.44 -21.32 -5.74
N GLU A 12 -1.30 -21.84 -4.87
CA GLU A 12 -2.63 -22.35 -5.22
C GLU A 12 -3.63 -21.28 -5.68
N ASP A 13 -3.43 -20.02 -5.29
CA ASP A 13 -4.34 -18.91 -5.60
C ASP A 13 -3.84 -18.05 -6.78
N ARG A 14 -2.60 -18.26 -7.24
CA ARG A 14 -1.91 -17.36 -8.16
C ARG A 14 -2.71 -17.06 -9.43
N GLU A 15 -3.18 -18.08 -10.13
CA GLU A 15 -3.94 -17.90 -11.39
C GLU A 15 -5.27 -17.18 -11.14
N LYS A 16 -5.95 -17.49 -10.04
CA LYS A 16 -7.23 -16.86 -9.67
C LYS A 16 -7.06 -15.38 -9.34
N ARG A 17 -5.93 -15.00 -8.75
CA ARG A 17 -5.65 -13.65 -8.26
C ARG A 17 -4.90 -12.77 -9.27
N LYS A 18 -4.71 -13.25 -10.50
CA LYS A 18 -4.11 -12.49 -11.59
C LYS A 18 -4.78 -11.11 -11.84
N PRO A 19 -6.13 -10.98 -11.80
CA PRO A 19 -6.76 -9.66 -11.94
C PRO A 19 -6.36 -8.67 -10.84
N GLU A 20 -6.11 -9.15 -9.62
CA GLU A 20 -5.61 -8.30 -8.53
C GLU A 20 -4.18 -7.82 -8.84
N PHE A 21 -3.32 -8.69 -9.39
CA PHE A 21 -1.97 -8.30 -9.80
C PHE A 21 -1.96 -7.29 -10.95
N ASP A 22 -2.85 -7.47 -11.93
CA ASP A 22 -3.03 -6.50 -13.02
C ASP A 22 -3.52 -5.13 -12.49
N TYR A 23 -4.36 -5.13 -11.45
CA TYR A 23 -4.75 -3.91 -10.74
C TYR A 23 -3.56 -3.28 -10.00
N ILE A 24 -2.75 -4.08 -9.31
CA ILE A 24 -1.56 -3.61 -8.57
C ILE A 24 -0.55 -2.93 -9.51
N GLN A 25 -0.37 -3.44 -10.73
CA GLN A 25 0.49 -2.81 -11.73
C GLN A 25 -0.01 -1.41 -12.13
N GLN A 26 -1.32 -1.26 -12.34
CA GLN A 26 -1.95 0.04 -12.62
C GLN A 26 -1.87 0.98 -11.41
N MET A 27 -2.16 0.45 -10.22
CA MET A 27 -2.06 1.17 -8.94
C MET A 27 -0.63 1.67 -8.69
N GLY A 28 0.39 0.89 -9.05
CA GLY A 28 1.79 1.31 -8.95
C GLY A 28 2.08 2.53 -9.82
N GLN A 29 1.62 2.54 -11.08
CA GLN A 29 1.77 3.70 -11.96
C GLN A 29 0.96 4.91 -11.48
N PHE A 30 -0.22 4.68 -10.93
CA PHE A 30 -1.00 5.73 -10.26
C PHE A 30 -0.19 6.37 -9.11
N PHE A 31 0.33 5.56 -8.18
CA PHE A 31 1.10 6.08 -7.04
C PHE A 31 2.38 6.78 -7.48
N LYS A 32 3.01 6.39 -8.58
CA LYS A 32 4.13 7.16 -9.15
C LYS A 32 3.75 8.62 -9.40
N LEU A 33 2.62 8.84 -10.06
CA LEU A 33 2.14 10.18 -10.41
C LEU A 33 1.66 10.93 -9.18
N TRP A 34 0.88 10.26 -8.32
CA TRP A 34 0.35 10.84 -7.10
C TRP A 34 1.47 11.28 -6.14
N ILE A 35 2.49 10.44 -5.92
CA ILE A 35 3.64 10.79 -5.07
C ILE A 35 4.38 12.00 -5.64
N LYS A 36 4.56 12.05 -6.97
CA LYS A 36 5.23 13.17 -7.64
C LYS A 36 4.44 14.46 -7.50
N GLU A 37 3.13 14.43 -7.71
CA GLU A 37 2.24 15.58 -7.60
C GLU A 37 2.16 16.09 -6.16
N LYS A 38 1.90 15.20 -5.20
CA LYS A 38 1.66 15.58 -3.80
C LYS A 38 2.95 15.89 -3.06
N PHE A 39 4.00 15.09 -3.23
CA PHE A 39 5.20 15.16 -2.39
C PHE A 39 6.45 15.66 -3.11
N GLY A 40 6.38 15.85 -4.44
CA GLY A 40 7.52 16.31 -5.24
C GLY A 40 8.63 15.26 -5.39
N LYS A 41 8.33 13.98 -5.16
CA LYS A 41 9.30 12.87 -5.21
C LYS A 41 9.09 12.03 -6.47
N ASP A 42 10.18 11.71 -7.17
CA ASP A 42 10.15 10.86 -8.36
C ASP A 42 10.58 9.43 -8.01
N PHE A 43 9.66 8.48 -8.22
CA PHE A 43 9.87 7.06 -8.00
C PHE A 43 9.83 6.29 -9.32
N GLU A 44 10.75 5.35 -9.45
CA GLU A 44 10.61 4.26 -10.42
C GLU A 44 9.78 3.15 -9.78
N ILE A 45 8.82 2.61 -10.54
CA ILE A 45 7.91 1.58 -10.04
C ILE A 45 8.35 0.22 -10.55
N GLN A 46 8.42 -0.73 -9.62
CA GLN A 46 8.54 -2.15 -9.93
C GLN A 46 7.36 -2.88 -9.29
N CYS A 47 6.89 -3.94 -9.95
CA CYS A 47 5.87 -4.83 -9.41
C CYS A 47 6.31 -6.28 -9.64
N ASP A 48 6.38 -7.08 -8.58
CA ASP A 48 6.64 -8.51 -8.66
C ASP A 48 5.68 -9.33 -7.78
N GLU A 49 5.74 -10.64 -7.91
CA GLU A 49 4.99 -11.59 -7.09
C GLU A 49 5.95 -12.34 -6.15
N LEU A 50 5.63 -12.39 -4.87
CA LEU A 50 6.26 -13.31 -3.92
C LEU A 50 5.35 -14.52 -3.72
N ILE A 51 5.68 -15.61 -4.41
CA ILE A 51 4.90 -16.85 -4.37
C ILE A 51 5.19 -17.62 -3.08
N THR A 52 4.16 -17.81 -2.25
CA THR A 52 4.25 -18.63 -1.03
C THR A 52 3.72 -20.03 -1.30
N LYS A 53 4.56 -21.04 -1.07
CA LYS A 53 4.15 -22.44 -1.14
C LYS A 53 3.32 -22.83 0.09
N PRO A 54 2.46 -23.86 0.00
CA PRO A 54 1.82 -24.46 1.16
C PRO A 54 2.88 -24.89 2.18
N ARG A 55 2.78 -24.39 3.41
CA ARG A 55 3.77 -24.59 4.47
C ARG A 55 3.10 -25.11 5.73
N SER A 56 3.84 -25.90 6.53
CA SER A 56 3.38 -26.28 7.87
C SER A 56 3.25 -25.03 8.76
N LEU A 57 2.43 -25.09 9.81
CA LEU A 57 2.17 -23.97 10.73
C LEU A 57 3.45 -23.26 11.25
N PHE A 58 4.58 -23.98 11.32
CA PHE A 58 5.88 -23.47 11.80
C PHE A 58 6.73 -22.74 10.75
N GLN A 59 6.32 -22.74 9.47
CA GLN A 59 7.03 -22.05 8.39
C GLN A 59 6.20 -20.91 7.78
N LYS A 60 5.13 -20.50 8.46
CA LYS A 60 4.21 -19.45 8.01
C LYS A 60 4.99 -18.16 7.75
N LEU A 61 4.74 -17.54 6.60
CA LEU A 61 5.29 -16.23 6.29
C LEU A 61 4.72 -15.19 7.26
N ASP A 62 5.59 -14.35 7.81
CA ASP A 62 5.27 -13.34 8.81
C ASP A 62 6.08 -12.05 8.58
N THR A 63 5.80 -11.00 9.36
CA THR A 63 6.49 -9.71 9.27
C THR A 63 8.02 -9.86 9.41
N PRO A 64 8.58 -10.59 10.41
CA PRO A 64 10.01 -10.84 10.47
C PRO A 64 10.62 -11.48 9.22
N ALA A 65 9.91 -12.40 8.57
CA ALA A 65 10.38 -13.01 7.32
C ALA A 65 10.39 -12.00 6.16
N LEU A 66 9.39 -11.12 6.07
CA LEU A 66 9.37 -10.05 5.06
C LEU A 66 10.45 -9.00 5.30
N ILE A 67 10.74 -8.66 6.56
CA ILE A 67 11.85 -7.75 6.89
C ILE A 67 13.16 -8.36 6.36
N ARG A 68 13.44 -9.64 6.64
CA ARG A 68 14.65 -10.32 6.11
C ARG A 68 14.71 -10.33 4.58
N ASP A 69 13.58 -10.55 3.92
CA ASP A 69 13.49 -10.48 2.45
C ASP A 69 13.80 -9.07 1.94
N HIS A 70 13.26 -8.03 2.58
CA HIS A 70 13.59 -6.63 2.29
C HIS A 70 15.10 -6.34 2.45
N GLU A 71 15.73 -6.80 3.52
CA GLU A 71 17.16 -6.61 3.73
C GLU A 71 18.00 -7.26 2.61
N GLN A 72 17.59 -8.43 2.14
CA GLN A 72 18.26 -9.17 1.07
C GLN A 72 18.07 -8.52 -0.31
N ARG A 73 16.92 -7.91 -0.56
CA ARG A 73 16.61 -7.19 -1.81
C ARG A 73 17.26 -5.81 -1.89
N GLY A 74 17.66 -5.26 -0.75
CA GLY A 74 18.42 -4.00 -0.65
C GLY A 74 17.63 -2.90 0.04
N LYS A 75 18.18 -2.37 1.14
CA LYS A 75 17.53 -1.39 2.02
C LYS A 75 17.34 0.00 1.40
N GLU A 76 17.98 0.29 0.28
CA GLU A 76 17.85 1.56 -0.46
C GLU A 76 16.59 1.59 -1.35
N ILE A 77 15.94 0.45 -1.54
CA ILE A 77 14.69 0.30 -2.30
C ILE A 77 13.54 0.32 -1.31
N TYR A 78 12.51 1.13 -1.60
CA TYR A 78 11.27 1.10 -0.84
C TYR A 78 10.46 -0.13 -1.27
N HIS A 79 10.52 -1.20 -0.48
CA HIS A 79 9.75 -2.42 -0.71
C HIS A 79 8.38 -2.31 -0.03
N PHE A 80 7.32 -2.57 -0.79
CA PHE A 80 5.94 -2.48 -0.33
C PHE A 80 5.22 -3.82 -0.52
N TYR A 81 4.98 -4.54 0.57
CA TYR A 81 4.41 -5.88 0.55
C TYR A 81 2.88 -5.86 0.67
N LEU A 82 2.21 -6.45 -0.31
CA LEU A 82 0.76 -6.59 -0.36
C LEU A 82 0.41 -8.02 0.10
N CYS A 83 0.17 -8.18 1.40
CA CYS A 83 0.14 -9.49 2.06
C CYS A 83 -1.24 -10.11 2.16
N HIS A 84 -1.36 -11.42 1.94
CA HIS A 84 -2.59 -12.17 2.22
C HIS A 84 -2.79 -12.48 3.74
N PHE A 85 -2.06 -11.79 4.62
CA PHE A 85 -2.12 -11.91 6.08
C PHE A 85 -1.86 -10.56 6.73
N ARG A 86 -2.36 -10.40 7.96
CA ARG A 86 -2.18 -9.17 8.74
C ARG A 86 -0.80 -9.13 9.40
N PRO A 87 -0.19 -7.93 9.57
CA PRO A 87 0.97 -7.79 10.42
C PRO A 87 0.66 -8.29 11.84
N ILE A 88 1.63 -8.94 12.48
CA ILE A 88 1.46 -9.51 13.83
C ILE A 88 1.26 -8.39 14.88
N TRP A 89 1.84 -7.23 14.62
CA TRP A 89 1.69 -6.03 15.43
C TRP A 89 1.62 -4.82 14.49
N THR A 90 0.67 -3.94 14.77
CA THR A 90 0.50 -2.66 14.08
C THR A 90 0.21 -1.61 15.14
N ASP A 91 0.77 -0.42 14.95
CA ASP A 91 0.50 0.78 15.75
C ASP A 91 -0.71 1.57 15.21
N CYS A 92 -1.33 1.08 14.13
CA CYS A 92 -2.42 1.76 13.44
C CYS A 92 -3.64 0.84 13.22
N THR A 93 -4.83 1.44 13.18
CA THR A 93 -6.07 0.73 12.81
C THR A 93 -6.13 0.37 11.32
N CYS A 94 -5.16 0.84 10.53
CA CYS A 94 -5.03 0.64 9.09
C CYS A 94 -4.65 -0.81 8.71
N GLU A 95 -4.33 -1.68 9.68
CA GLU A 95 -3.91 -3.08 9.43
C GLU A 95 -2.67 -3.17 8.53
N GLY A 96 -1.82 -2.14 8.57
CA GLY A 96 -0.52 -2.02 7.91
C GLY A 96 0.64 -1.93 8.91
N TYR A 97 1.86 -2.00 8.39
CA TYR A 97 3.09 -1.83 9.16
C TYR A 97 4.15 -1.17 8.28
N HIS A 98 4.81 -0.15 8.80
CA HIS A 98 5.91 0.52 8.13
C HIS A 98 7.20 0.51 8.96
N SER A 99 8.33 0.57 8.25
CA SER A 99 9.64 0.92 8.78
C SER A 99 10.45 1.57 7.65
N GLU A 100 11.72 1.92 7.89
CA GLU A 100 12.54 2.58 6.88
C GLU A 100 12.59 1.81 5.55
N ASN A 101 12.11 2.45 4.47
CA ASN A 101 12.02 1.86 3.12
C ASN A 101 11.27 0.51 3.09
N PHE A 102 10.36 0.28 4.03
CA PHE A 102 9.55 -0.93 4.13
C PHE A 102 8.11 -0.57 4.46
N GLY A 103 7.18 -1.06 3.65
CA GLY A 103 5.74 -0.98 3.93
C GLY A 103 5.14 -2.37 3.77
N MET A 104 4.15 -2.70 4.57
CA MET A 104 3.29 -3.85 4.31
C MET A 104 1.86 -3.53 4.70
N VAL A 105 0.92 -4.11 3.96
CA VAL A 105 -0.51 -4.03 4.27
C VAL A 105 -1.13 -5.40 4.15
N TRP A 106 -2.21 -5.63 4.88
CA TRP A 106 -3.09 -6.74 4.56
C TRP A 106 -3.89 -6.42 3.29
N TRP A 107 -3.48 -7.03 2.19
CA TRP A 107 -4.20 -6.97 0.93
C TRP A 107 -5.46 -7.85 1.00
N GLN A 108 -6.62 -7.21 0.97
CA GLN A 108 -7.91 -7.85 1.02
C GLN A 108 -8.32 -8.28 -0.39
N SER A 109 -8.58 -9.58 -0.56
CA SER A 109 -9.11 -10.10 -1.81
C SER A 109 -10.60 -9.82 -1.93
N PRO A 110 -11.07 -9.25 -3.07
CA PRO A 110 -12.49 -9.10 -3.33
C PRO A 110 -13.18 -10.45 -3.57
N GLN A 111 -14.51 -10.49 -3.45
CA GLN A 111 -15.29 -11.68 -3.84
C GLN A 111 -15.28 -11.89 -5.35
N ASP A 112 -15.45 -10.80 -6.12
CA ASP A 112 -15.21 -10.75 -7.56
C ASP A 112 -13.79 -10.19 -7.81
N PRO A 113 -12.87 -10.95 -8.43
CA PRO A 113 -11.52 -10.49 -8.75
C PRO A 113 -11.46 -9.19 -9.58
N HIS A 114 -12.54 -8.80 -10.25
CA HIS A 114 -12.62 -7.57 -11.05
C HIS A 114 -13.30 -6.41 -10.31
N ASP A 115 -13.61 -6.56 -9.02
CA ASP A 115 -14.18 -5.48 -8.20
C ASP A 115 -13.10 -4.44 -7.86
N THR A 116 -12.85 -3.57 -8.82
CA THR A 116 -11.86 -2.48 -8.69
C THR A 116 -12.27 -1.46 -7.64
N LEU A 117 -13.56 -1.29 -7.37
CA LEU A 117 -14.03 -0.38 -6.33
C LEU A 117 -13.66 -0.91 -4.95
N PHE A 118 -13.89 -2.21 -4.69
CA PHE A 118 -13.43 -2.85 -3.46
C PHE A 118 -11.92 -2.70 -3.28
N MET A 119 -11.14 -2.96 -4.35
CA MET A 119 -9.68 -2.83 -4.29
C MET A 119 -9.26 -1.38 -3.98
N ALA A 120 -9.93 -0.39 -4.57
CA ALA A 120 -9.68 1.01 -4.28
C ALA A 120 -9.98 1.33 -2.80
N GLU A 121 -11.17 0.97 -2.32
CA GLU A 121 -11.65 1.34 -0.98
C GLU A 121 -10.90 0.64 0.15
N LYS A 122 -10.53 -0.64 -0.04
CA LYS A 122 -9.92 -1.47 1.00
C LYS A 122 -8.41 -1.50 0.93
N ASN A 123 -7.84 -1.50 -0.27
CA ASN A 123 -6.41 -1.67 -0.45
C ASN A 123 -5.71 -0.37 -0.83
N CYS A 124 -6.22 0.39 -1.80
CA CYS A 124 -5.54 1.61 -2.28
C CYS A 124 -5.46 2.68 -1.18
N THR A 125 -6.53 2.88 -0.41
CA THR A 125 -6.56 3.77 0.76
C THR A 125 -5.48 3.38 1.79
N THR A 126 -5.42 2.10 2.15
CA THR A 126 -4.43 1.52 3.08
C THR A 126 -3.00 1.63 2.56
N VAL A 127 -2.79 1.39 1.26
CA VAL A 127 -1.48 1.57 0.61
C VAL A 127 -1.05 3.03 0.68
N SER A 128 -1.96 3.97 0.39
CA SER A 128 -1.66 5.40 0.48
C SER A 128 -1.27 5.81 1.90
N HIS A 129 -1.92 5.25 2.93
CA HIS A 129 -1.59 5.49 4.33
C HIS A 129 -0.14 5.16 4.66
N GLU A 130 0.29 3.94 4.35
CA GLU A 130 1.66 3.50 4.64
C GLU A 130 2.70 4.25 3.80
N ILE A 131 2.37 4.61 2.54
CA ILE A 131 3.24 5.44 1.71
C ILE A 131 3.44 6.82 2.33
N VAL A 132 2.38 7.44 2.88
CA VAL A 132 2.48 8.75 3.53
C VAL A 132 3.42 8.69 4.74
N HIS A 133 3.33 7.64 5.56
CA HIS A 133 4.27 7.45 6.67
C HIS A 133 5.73 7.50 6.19
N GLU A 134 6.05 6.73 5.16
CA GLU A 134 7.42 6.67 4.65
C GLU A 134 7.87 7.99 4.02
N LEU A 135 7.00 8.66 3.24
CA LEU A 135 7.35 9.93 2.60
C LEU A 135 7.59 11.05 3.61
N LEU A 136 6.79 11.13 4.68
CA LEU A 136 7.00 12.11 5.74
C LEU A 136 8.22 11.76 6.60
N ARG A 137 8.50 10.47 6.84
CA ARG A 137 9.74 10.01 7.48
C ARG A 137 10.97 10.47 6.69
N GLN A 138 10.97 10.26 5.37
CA GLN A 138 12.08 10.67 4.48
C GLN A 138 12.29 12.19 4.45
N LYS A 139 11.27 12.99 4.79
CA LYS A 139 11.38 14.45 4.96
C LYS A 139 11.92 14.87 6.34
N ASN A 140 12.26 13.90 7.21
CA ASN A 140 12.64 14.13 8.62
C ASN A 140 11.57 14.93 9.40
N HIS A 141 10.30 14.78 9.02
CA HIS A 141 9.22 15.48 9.69
C HIS A 141 8.99 14.90 11.09
N LYS A 142 8.95 15.76 12.10
CA LYS A 142 8.71 15.33 13.48
C LYS A 142 7.24 15.01 13.68
N LYS A 143 6.92 13.97 14.46
CA LYS A 143 5.54 13.52 14.72
C LYS A 143 4.77 13.16 13.45
N PHE A 144 5.46 12.68 12.41
CA PHE A 144 4.78 12.27 11.19
C PHE A 144 3.71 11.20 11.45
N VAL A 145 3.99 10.24 12.34
CA VAL A 145 3.04 9.20 12.75
C VAL A 145 1.72 9.82 13.25
N ASP A 146 1.78 10.74 14.22
CA ASP A 146 0.59 11.42 14.76
C ASP A 146 -0.20 12.14 13.66
N ASN A 147 0.48 12.88 12.77
CA ASN A 147 -0.19 13.62 11.70
C ASN A 147 -0.90 12.70 10.69
N VAL A 148 -0.28 11.58 10.32
CA VAL A 148 -0.92 10.60 9.43
C VAL A 148 -2.13 9.97 10.12
N HIS A 149 -1.97 9.57 11.39
CA HIS A 149 -3.04 8.94 12.15
C HIS A 149 -4.23 9.87 12.41
N ASP A 150 -3.98 11.17 12.60
CA ASP A 150 -5.04 12.16 12.77
C ASP A 150 -5.90 12.28 11.49
N VAL A 151 -5.26 12.37 10.33
CA VAL A 151 -5.96 12.41 9.03
C VAL A 151 -6.67 11.08 8.76
N TRP A 152 -6.04 9.95 9.03
CA TRP A 152 -6.67 8.63 8.88
C TRP A 152 -7.91 8.49 9.78
N THR A 153 -7.82 8.94 11.03
CA THR A 153 -8.96 8.95 11.97
C THR A 153 -10.09 9.81 11.45
N LYS A 154 -9.79 10.96 10.84
CA LYS A 154 -10.81 11.77 10.17
C LYS A 154 -11.48 11.02 9.03
N HIS A 155 -10.75 10.23 8.23
CA HIS A 155 -11.40 9.41 7.19
C HIS A 155 -12.33 8.34 7.74
N LEU A 156 -12.00 7.75 8.89
CA LEU A 156 -12.78 6.66 9.47
C LEU A 156 -14.00 7.13 10.27
N PHE A 157 -13.88 8.28 10.95
CA PHE A 157 -14.85 8.71 11.96
C PHE A 157 -15.32 10.16 11.81
N SER A 158 -14.78 10.90 10.86
CA SER A 158 -15.25 12.24 10.49
C SER A 158 -15.70 12.21 9.03
N ASP A 159 -16.45 13.22 8.59
CA ASP A 159 -16.92 13.32 7.20
C ASP A 159 -15.79 13.77 6.23
N LEU A 160 -14.57 13.26 6.42
CA LEU A 160 -13.45 13.48 5.50
C LEU A 160 -13.40 12.35 4.48
N TYR A 161 -13.79 12.65 3.24
CA TYR A 161 -13.73 11.68 2.16
C TYR A 161 -12.29 11.42 1.69
N PHE A 162 -12.01 10.18 1.29
CA PHE A 162 -10.80 9.85 0.54
C PHE A 162 -10.79 10.60 -0.81
N GLU A 163 -9.60 10.96 -1.28
CA GLU A 163 -9.43 11.54 -2.61
C GLU A 163 -9.67 10.46 -3.67
N GLN A 164 -10.49 10.79 -4.67
CA GLN A 164 -10.96 9.85 -5.69
C GLN A 164 -10.27 10.09 -7.03
N TYR A 165 -9.77 9.02 -7.65
CA TYR A 165 -9.07 9.10 -8.94
C TYR A 165 -9.62 8.07 -9.93
N GLY A 166 -9.75 8.49 -11.20
CA GLY A 166 -10.20 7.65 -12.30
C GLY A 166 -9.09 6.78 -12.91
N GLU A 167 -9.45 6.01 -13.94
CA GLU A 167 -8.50 5.18 -14.71
C GLU A 167 -7.43 6.01 -15.44
N ASP A 168 -7.70 7.29 -15.71
CA ASP A 168 -6.75 8.24 -16.30
C ASP A 168 -5.81 8.89 -15.26
N PHE A 169 -5.85 8.41 -14.01
CA PHE A 169 -5.09 8.88 -12.87
C PHE A 169 -5.41 10.32 -12.43
N LYS A 170 -6.54 10.89 -12.86
CA LYS A 170 -6.96 12.23 -12.44
C LYS A 170 -8.09 12.17 -11.43
N LYS A 171 -8.25 13.26 -10.68
CA LYS A 171 -9.38 13.42 -9.76
C LYS A 171 -10.71 13.24 -10.49
N THR A 172 -11.66 12.55 -9.85
CA THR A 172 -12.98 12.27 -10.42
C THR A 172 -14.06 12.35 -9.36
N ASP A 173 -15.25 12.79 -9.78
CA ASP A 173 -16.50 12.68 -8.99
C ASP A 173 -17.32 11.45 -9.39
N GLY A 174 -16.85 10.68 -10.38
CA GLY A 174 -17.47 9.43 -10.85
C GLY A 174 -17.03 8.21 -10.05
N LYS A 175 -17.24 7.01 -10.61
CA LYS A 175 -16.74 5.77 -10.00
C LYS A 175 -15.20 5.81 -9.95
N PRO A 176 -14.57 5.73 -8.76
CA PRO A 176 -13.12 5.74 -8.65
C PRO A 176 -12.50 4.40 -9.08
N MET A 177 -11.31 4.47 -9.67
CA MET A 177 -10.41 3.33 -9.87
C MET A 177 -9.36 3.26 -8.75
N PHE A 178 -8.97 4.42 -8.19
CA PHE A 178 -8.01 4.54 -7.10
C PHE A 178 -8.53 5.52 -6.05
N LEU A 179 -8.15 5.28 -4.80
CA LEU A 179 -8.51 6.11 -3.64
C LEU A 179 -7.27 6.32 -2.79
N THR A 180 -7.08 7.53 -2.29
CA THR A 180 -5.96 7.86 -1.39
C THR A 180 -6.44 8.64 -0.19
N MET A 181 -5.64 8.64 0.88
CA MET A 181 -5.78 9.62 1.94
C MET A 181 -5.80 11.04 1.37
N ASP A 182 -6.61 11.89 1.99
CA ASP A 182 -6.48 13.33 1.82
C ASP A 182 -5.12 13.77 2.37
N THR A 183 -4.46 14.63 1.62
CA THR A 183 -3.11 15.11 1.91
C THR A 183 -3.08 16.59 2.26
N SER A 184 -4.24 17.24 2.32
CA SER A 184 -4.39 18.69 2.42
C SER A 184 -3.98 19.22 3.81
N ASP A 185 -4.26 18.42 4.85
CA ASP A 185 -3.89 18.73 6.25
C ASP A 185 -2.49 18.21 6.63
N LEU A 186 -1.77 17.56 5.72
CA LEU A 186 -0.47 16.99 6.00
C LEU A 186 0.67 18.02 5.82
N PRO A 187 1.73 17.93 6.63
CA PRO A 187 2.89 18.82 6.55
C PRO A 187 3.86 18.36 5.44
N ILE A 188 3.44 18.55 4.19
CA ILE A 188 4.13 18.08 2.98
C ILE A 188 5.06 19.17 2.43
#